data_AF-A0A4V2ANC9-F1
#
_entry.id   AF-A0A4V2ANC9-F1
#
_cell.length_a   1.000
_cell.length_b   1.000
_cell.length_c   1.000
_cell.angle_alpha   90.00
_cell.angle_beta   90.00
_cell.angle_gamma   90.00
#
_symmetry.space_group_name_H-M   'P 1'
#
loop_
_entity.id
_entity.type
_entity.pdbx_description
1 polymer ?
#
loop_
_entity_poly.entity_id
_entity_poly.type
_entity_poly.pdbx_seq_one_letter_code
_entity_poly.pdbx_strand_id
1 'polypeptide(L)'
;EAENENEEVVGMICVNPETEKDKTVLVVSEKGYGKRTPVDEYRITNRGGKGVKTISVTEKTGKLVGVLDVTEKEDLMITCKSGVTIRMKVADIRELGRATQGVKLIRIDEGDEIAAITKLDVEEEVIAEVENATIETADETGIAEQTTNSPENTSEGEETAPLA
;
A
#
# COMPACT_ATOMS: atom_id res chain seq x y z
N GLU A 1 30.06 -13.68 -13.73
CA GLU A 1 29.97 -12.55 -14.68
C GLU A 1 28.52 -12.37 -15.06
N ALA A 2 28.10 -11.12 -15.26
CA ALA A 2 26.85 -10.81 -15.93
C ALA A 2 26.83 -11.55 -17.26
N GLU A 3 25.77 -12.30 -17.56
CA GLU A 3 25.70 -13.07 -18.81
C GLU A 3 25.44 -12.15 -20.01
N ASN A 4 25.05 -10.89 -19.75
CA ASN A 4 24.79 -9.85 -20.75
C ASN A 4 25.43 -8.52 -20.35
N GLU A 5 25.89 -7.74 -21.34
CA GLU A 5 26.51 -6.42 -21.16
C GLU A 5 25.60 -5.38 -20.50
N ASN A 6 24.29 -5.65 -20.43
CA ASN A 6 23.27 -4.77 -19.86
C ASN A 6 22.75 -5.23 -18.50
N GLU A 7 23.41 -6.19 -17.86
CA GLU A 7 23.08 -6.60 -16.49
C GLU A 7 23.88 -5.79 -15.48
N GLU A 8 23.15 -5.25 -14.50
CA GLU A 8 23.71 -4.46 -13.41
C GLU A 8 23.05 -4.82 -12.08
N VAL A 9 23.68 -4.40 -10.99
CA VAL A 9 23.12 -4.57 -9.65
C VAL A 9 22.10 -3.46 -9.40
N VAL A 10 20.83 -3.83 -9.25
CA VAL A 10 19.73 -2.87 -9.02
C VAL A 10 19.44 -2.60 -7.54
N GLY A 11 19.99 -3.41 -6.63
CA GLY A 11 19.79 -3.22 -5.20
C GLY A 11 20.43 -4.30 -4.34
N MET A 12 20.41 -4.07 -3.04
CA MET A 12 20.90 -4.97 -2.00
C MET A 12 19.95 -4.91 -0.81
N ILE A 13 19.65 -6.08 -0.25
CA ILE A 13 18.91 -6.21 1.00
C ILE A 13 19.72 -7.06 1.97
N CYS A 14 19.63 -6.74 3.26
CA CYS A 14 20.27 -7.47 4.34
C CYS A 14 19.17 -8.07 5.21
N VAL A 15 19.02 -9.39 5.18
CA VAL A 15 17.99 -10.10 5.97
C VAL A 15 18.62 -11.30 6.64
N ASN A 16 18.32 -11.50 7.91
CA ASN A 16 18.65 -12.71 8.65
C ASN A 16 17.42 -13.64 8.69
N PRO A 17 17.41 -14.75 7.94
CA PRO A 17 16.25 -15.64 7.86
C PRO A 17 15.90 -16.33 9.19
N GLU A 18 16.85 -16.41 10.13
CA GLU A 18 16.58 -17.04 11.43
C GLU A 18 15.78 -16.12 12.37
N THR A 19 16.04 -14.81 12.29
CA THR A 19 15.45 -13.80 13.19
C THR A 19 14.30 -13.01 12.54
N GLU A 20 14.27 -12.90 11.21
CA GLU A 20 13.33 -12.06 10.46
C GLU A 20 12.44 -12.92 9.54
N LYS A 21 11.70 -13.85 10.13
CA LYS A 21 10.90 -14.86 9.40
C LYS A 21 9.67 -14.30 8.68
N ASP A 22 9.20 -13.14 9.12
CA ASP A 22 8.06 -12.42 8.55
C ASP A 22 8.45 -11.50 7.38
N LYS A 23 9.76 -11.31 7.15
CA LYS A 23 10.24 -10.55 6.00
C LYS A 23 10.14 -11.36 4.72
N THR A 24 9.73 -10.66 3.67
CA THR A 24 9.67 -11.17 2.31
C THR A 24 10.52 -10.29 1.39
N VAL A 25 11.06 -10.88 0.33
CA VAL A 25 11.77 -10.17 -0.72
C VAL A 25 10.73 -9.68 -1.74
N LEU A 26 10.52 -8.37 -1.78
CA LEU A 26 9.70 -7.70 -2.78
C LEU A 26 10.57 -7.30 -3.96
N VAL A 27 10.09 -7.65 -5.16
CA VAL A 27 10.71 -7.24 -6.42
C VAL A 27 9.68 -6.55 -7.30
N VAL A 28 10.09 -5.47 -7.98
CA VAL A 28 9.24 -4.69 -8.89
C VAL A 28 9.99 -4.43 -10.19
N SER A 29 9.27 -4.49 -11.31
CA SER A 29 9.77 -4.32 -12.67
C SER A 29 9.21 -3.07 -13.33
N GLU A 30 9.86 -2.60 -14.39
CA GLU A 30 9.61 -1.31 -15.07
C GLU A 30 8.15 -1.17 -15.54
N LYS A 31 7.49 -2.26 -15.96
CA LYS A 31 6.11 -2.26 -16.47
C LYS A 31 5.05 -2.54 -15.40
N GLY A 32 5.40 -2.34 -14.13
CA GLY A 32 4.45 -2.44 -13.02
C GLY A 32 4.11 -3.87 -12.59
N TYR A 33 4.96 -4.84 -12.90
CA TYR A 33 4.84 -6.19 -12.34
C TYR A 33 5.70 -6.34 -11.10
N GLY A 34 5.22 -7.06 -10.10
CA GLY A 34 5.98 -7.38 -8.91
C GLY A 34 5.41 -8.56 -8.14
N LYS A 35 6.15 -8.98 -7.12
CA LYS A 35 5.78 -10.06 -6.22
C LYS A 35 6.60 -10.01 -4.95
N ARG A 36 6.08 -10.64 -3.90
CA ARG A 36 6.81 -10.96 -2.69
C ARG A 36 7.23 -12.43 -2.73
N THR A 37 8.39 -12.75 -2.20
CA THR A 37 8.85 -14.13 -2.08
C THR A 37 9.46 -14.32 -0.68
N PRO A 38 9.10 -15.39 0.06
CA PRO A 38 9.70 -15.67 1.35
C PRO A 38 11.22 -15.75 1.26
N VAL A 39 11.90 -15.22 2.28
CA VAL A 39 13.37 -15.22 2.33
C VAL A 39 13.93 -16.65 2.32
N ASP A 40 13.21 -17.58 2.94
CA ASP A 40 13.56 -19.01 3.00
C ASP A 40 13.62 -19.69 1.63
N GLU A 41 12.97 -19.15 0.59
CA GLU A 41 13.15 -19.69 -0.75
C GLU A 41 14.59 -19.46 -1.26
N TYR A 42 15.29 -18.44 -0.79
CA TYR A 42 16.65 -18.09 -1.24
C TYR A 42 17.70 -18.91 -0.51
N ARG A 43 18.00 -20.11 -1.05
CA ARG A 43 19.11 -20.95 -0.57
C ARG A 43 20.42 -20.17 -0.44
N ILE A 44 21.17 -20.43 0.64
CA ILE A 44 22.52 -19.91 0.82
C ILE A 44 23.44 -20.49 -0.26
N THR A 45 24.23 -19.64 -0.90
CA THR A 45 25.19 -20.03 -1.94
C THR A 45 26.57 -19.44 -1.65
N ASN A 46 27.61 -20.11 -2.14
CA ASN A 46 28.98 -19.60 -2.04
C ASN A 46 29.16 -18.36 -2.95
N ARG A 47 30.02 -17.44 -2.53
CA ARG A 47 30.40 -16.26 -3.32
C ARG A 47 31.02 -16.68 -4.66
N GLY A 48 30.79 -15.87 -5.70
CA GLY A 48 31.33 -16.11 -7.05
C GLY A 48 30.52 -17.09 -7.91
N GLY A 49 29.41 -17.63 -7.41
CA GLY A 49 28.47 -18.41 -8.23
C GLY A 49 27.57 -17.54 -9.11
N LYS A 50 26.78 -18.19 -9.98
CA LYS A 50 25.78 -17.53 -10.87
C LYS A 50 24.56 -16.94 -10.14
N GLY A 51 24.42 -17.18 -8.84
CA GLY A 51 23.24 -16.79 -8.06
C GLY A 51 22.01 -17.68 -8.31
N VAL A 52 20.83 -17.17 -7.93
CA VAL A 52 19.52 -17.82 -8.10
C VAL A 52 18.55 -16.87 -8.77
N LYS A 53 17.71 -17.37 -9.69
CA LYS A 53 16.76 -16.54 -10.43
C LYS A 53 15.63 -16.05 -9.52
N THR A 54 15.45 -14.72 -9.43
CA THR A 54 14.47 -14.08 -8.52
C THR A 54 13.13 -13.73 -9.17
N ILE A 55 13.11 -13.53 -10.48
CA ILE A 55 11.93 -13.21 -11.29
C ILE A 55 12.17 -13.63 -12.74
N SER A 56 11.12 -13.99 -13.45
CA SER A 56 11.16 -14.24 -14.89
C SER A 56 10.87 -12.95 -15.65
N VAL A 57 11.94 -12.23 -16.03
CA VAL A 57 11.87 -11.04 -16.88
C VAL A 57 11.43 -11.43 -18.29
N THR A 58 10.45 -10.70 -18.81
CA THR A 58 9.95 -10.81 -20.19
C THR A 58 9.71 -9.41 -20.75
N GLU A 59 9.47 -9.31 -22.06
CA GLU A 59 9.06 -8.05 -22.68
C GLU A 59 7.80 -7.44 -22.04
N LYS A 60 6.93 -8.26 -21.42
CA LYS A 60 5.72 -7.79 -20.74
C LYS A 60 5.99 -7.19 -19.36
N THR A 61 6.99 -7.69 -18.64
CA THR A 61 7.34 -7.20 -17.29
C THR A 61 8.29 -6.02 -17.36
N GLY A 62 9.14 -5.96 -18.39
CA GLY A 62 10.28 -5.04 -18.41
C GLY A 62 11.37 -5.48 -17.43
N LYS A 63 12.45 -4.70 -17.35
CA LYS A 63 13.59 -5.00 -16.48
C LYS A 63 13.21 -4.85 -15.01
N LEU A 64 14.05 -5.37 -14.13
CA LEU A 64 13.86 -5.22 -12.69
C LEU A 64 14.31 -3.83 -12.26
N VAL A 65 13.48 -3.11 -11.52
CA VAL A 65 13.76 -1.74 -11.05
C VAL A 65 14.34 -1.76 -9.64
N GLY A 66 13.84 -2.63 -8.78
CA GLY A 66 14.27 -2.64 -7.39
C GLY A 66 13.95 -3.91 -6.63
N VAL A 67 14.63 -4.06 -5.52
CA VAL A 67 14.46 -5.12 -4.53
C VAL A 67 14.39 -4.48 -3.14
N LEU A 68 13.39 -4.89 -2.35
CA LEU A 68 13.18 -4.43 -0.98
C LEU A 68 12.90 -5.62 -0.07
N ASP A 69 13.37 -5.57 1.17
CA ASP A 69 12.88 -6.43 2.24
C ASP A 69 11.65 -5.78 2.86
N VAL A 70 10.51 -6.49 2.89
CA VAL A 70 9.25 -5.91 3.36
C VAL A 70 8.48 -6.84 4.27
N THR A 71 7.66 -6.25 5.14
CA THR A 71 6.67 -6.94 5.97
C THR A 71 5.24 -6.57 5.53
N GLU A 72 4.23 -7.37 5.88
CA GLU A 72 2.84 -7.11 5.50
C GLU A 72 2.24 -5.84 6.13
N LYS A 73 2.90 -5.29 7.16
CA LYS A 73 2.47 -4.10 7.88
C LYS A 73 2.91 -2.80 7.19
N GLU A 74 3.82 -2.90 6.22
CA GLU A 74 4.36 -1.75 5.52
C GLU A 74 3.53 -1.41 4.28
N ASP A 75 3.76 -0.19 3.77
CA ASP A 75 3.25 0.22 2.47
C ASP A 75 4.38 0.34 1.46
N LEU A 76 4.03 0.16 0.19
CA LEU A 76 4.89 0.39 -0.95
C LEU A 76 4.49 1.69 -1.63
N MET A 77 5.46 2.58 -1.82
CA MET A 77 5.37 3.74 -2.69
C MET A 77 6.10 3.47 -4.00
N ILE A 78 5.40 3.65 -5.12
CA ILE A 78 5.90 3.49 -6.47
C ILE A 78 5.89 4.87 -7.15
N THR A 79 7.01 5.28 -7.71
CA THR A 79 7.12 6.55 -8.46
C THR A 79 7.44 6.25 -9.92
N CYS A 80 6.58 6.71 -10.82
CA CYS A 80 6.76 6.61 -12.26
C CYS A 80 7.63 7.76 -12.80
N LYS A 81 8.23 7.58 -13.99
CA LYS A 81 9.01 8.64 -14.66
C LYS A 81 8.16 9.87 -15.00
N SER A 82 6.86 9.70 -15.21
CA SER A 82 5.90 10.79 -15.35
C SER A 82 5.73 11.69 -14.12
N GLY A 83 6.23 11.25 -12.95
CA GLY A 83 6.04 11.92 -11.66
C GLY A 83 4.80 11.46 -10.89
N VAL A 84 3.97 10.59 -11.47
CA VAL A 84 2.85 9.96 -10.76
C VAL A 84 3.40 9.04 -9.67
N THR A 85 2.88 9.18 -8.46
CA THR A 85 3.24 8.33 -7.32
C THR A 85 2.01 7.60 -6.80
N ILE A 86 2.15 6.29 -6.56
CA ILE A 86 1.08 5.41 -6.12
C ILE A 86 1.53 4.72 -4.82
N ARG A 87 0.68 4.79 -3.80
CA ARG A 87 0.87 4.07 -2.53
C ARG A 87 -0.07 2.87 -2.49
N MET A 88 0.44 1.70 -2.10
CA MET A 88 -0.36 0.49 -1.91
C MET A 88 0.15 -0.33 -0.72
N LYS A 89 -0.72 -1.12 -0.10
CA LYS A 89 -0.32 -2.00 1.01
C LYS A 89 0.54 -3.14 0.52
N VAL A 90 1.62 -3.45 1.23
CA VAL A 90 2.45 -4.62 0.92
C VAL A 90 1.65 -5.91 1.04
N ALA A 91 0.71 -5.97 1.99
CA ALA A 91 -0.21 -7.10 2.17
C ALA A 91 -1.01 -7.46 0.90
N ASP A 92 -1.34 -6.48 0.07
CA ASP A 92 -2.13 -6.71 -1.17
C ASP A 92 -1.27 -7.31 -2.31
N ILE A 93 0.05 -7.27 -2.17
CA ILE A 93 0.99 -7.83 -3.15
C ILE A 93 1.09 -9.33 -2.95
N ARG A 94 0.88 -10.10 -4.01
CA ARG A 94 0.92 -11.56 -3.95
C ARG A 94 2.30 -12.09 -3.60
N GLU A 95 2.29 -13.03 -2.67
CA GLU A 95 3.42 -13.91 -2.40
C GLU A 95 3.47 -15.03 -3.45
N LEU A 96 4.62 -15.17 -4.11
CA LEU A 96 4.86 -16.13 -5.17
C LEU A 96 6.31 -16.60 -5.12
N GLY A 97 6.55 -17.81 -5.63
CA GLY A 97 7.90 -18.37 -5.67
C GLY A 97 8.87 -17.58 -6.55
N ARG A 98 10.18 -17.84 -6.37
CA ARG A 98 11.27 -17.11 -7.04
C ARG A 98 11.14 -17.08 -8.58
N ALA A 99 11.01 -18.24 -9.23
CA ALA A 99 11.09 -18.33 -10.69
C ALA A 99 9.77 -17.97 -11.44
N THR A 100 8.98 -17.05 -10.90
CA THR A 100 7.69 -16.60 -11.48
C THR A 100 7.80 -15.20 -12.09
N GLN A 101 6.81 -14.79 -12.89
CA GLN A 101 6.75 -13.44 -13.49
C GLN A 101 6.21 -12.38 -12.51
N GLY A 102 5.53 -12.80 -11.45
CA GLY A 102 4.79 -11.89 -10.57
C GLY A 102 3.41 -11.52 -11.12
N VAL A 103 2.78 -10.55 -10.47
CA VAL A 103 1.47 -10.00 -10.85
C VAL A 103 1.58 -8.51 -11.14
N LYS A 104 0.60 -7.97 -11.87
CA LYS A 104 0.53 -6.54 -12.15
C LYS A 104 0.11 -5.79 -10.86
N LEU A 105 0.98 -4.93 -10.36
CA LEU A 105 0.74 -4.06 -9.21
C LEU A 105 -0.06 -2.83 -9.63
N ILE A 106 0.40 -2.17 -10.70
CA ILE A 106 -0.20 -0.97 -11.26
C ILE A 106 -0.33 -1.09 -12.77
N ARG A 107 -1.29 -0.38 -13.35
CA ARG A 107 -1.30 -0.16 -14.80
C ARG A 107 -0.43 1.05 -15.08
N ILE A 108 0.47 0.91 -16.05
CA ILE A 108 1.33 1.97 -16.53
C ILE A 108 0.88 2.31 -17.95
N ASP A 109 0.77 3.60 -18.22
CA ASP A 109 0.39 4.11 -19.53
C ASP A 109 1.51 3.91 -20.55
N GLU A 110 1.16 4.02 -21.83
CA GLU A 110 2.13 3.81 -22.91
C GLU A 110 3.22 4.89 -22.88
N GLY A 111 4.49 4.46 -22.79
CA GLY A 111 5.64 5.36 -22.72
C GLY A 111 6.06 5.79 -21.31
N ASP A 112 5.32 5.40 -20.27
CA ASP A 112 5.74 5.59 -18.88
C ASP A 112 6.34 4.29 -18.31
N GLU A 113 7.07 4.40 -17.20
CA GLU A 113 7.69 3.29 -16.50
C GLU A 113 7.97 3.66 -15.04
N ILE A 114 8.16 2.65 -14.19
CA ILE A 114 8.55 2.87 -12.80
C ILE A 114 10.00 3.36 -12.76
N ALA A 115 10.22 4.51 -12.14
CA ALA A 115 11.53 5.08 -11.90
C ALA A 115 12.13 4.58 -10.56
N ALA A 116 11.31 4.50 -9.51
CA ALA A 116 11.77 4.13 -8.18
C ALA A 116 10.66 3.49 -7.35
N ILE A 117 11.07 2.74 -6.32
CA ILE A 117 10.21 2.16 -5.30
C ILE A 117 10.78 2.46 -3.91
N THR A 118 9.90 2.57 -2.91
CA THR A 118 10.30 2.78 -1.51
C THR A 118 9.26 2.15 -0.59
N LYS A 119 9.73 1.50 0.48
CA LYS A 119 8.85 1.03 1.55
C LYS A 119 8.60 2.15 2.56
N LEU A 120 7.41 2.16 3.13
CA LEU A 120 6.97 3.11 4.14
C LEU A 120 6.51 2.33 5.37
N ASP A 121 7.01 2.74 6.53
CA ASP A 121 6.48 2.28 7.79
C ASP A 121 5.09 2.91 8.00
N VAL A 122 4.13 2.12 8.48
CA VAL A 122 2.82 2.64 8.83
C VAL A 122 2.94 3.28 10.21
N GLU A 123 2.94 4.61 10.25
CA GLU A 123 2.79 5.36 11.49
C GLU A 123 1.36 5.18 12.01
N GLU A 124 1.20 4.77 13.26
CA GLU A 124 -0.10 4.79 13.93
C GLU A 124 -0.57 6.24 14.05
N GLU A 125 -1.72 6.56 13.47
CA GLU A 125 -2.40 7.82 13.75
C GLU A 125 -2.76 7.87 15.24
N VAL A 126 -2.04 8.69 15.99
CA VAL A 126 -2.39 9.02 17.38
C VAL A 126 -3.65 9.89 17.33
N ILE A 127 -4.82 9.25 17.38
CA ILE A 127 -6.08 9.96 17.64
C ILE A 127 -6.01 10.49 19.08
N ALA A 128 -5.63 11.75 19.22
CA ALA A 128 -5.81 12.48 20.47
C ALA A 128 -7.31 12.54 20.75
N GLU A 129 -7.76 11.78 21.75
CA GLU A 129 -9.10 11.89 22.32
C GLU A 129 -9.26 13.32 22.84
N VAL A 130 -10.00 14.14 22.11
CA VAL A 130 -10.42 15.46 22.61
C VAL A 130 -11.56 15.18 23.58
N GLU A 131 -11.27 15.13 24.87
CA GLU A 131 -12.29 15.11 25.92
C GLU A 131 -13.21 16.32 25.72
N ASN A 132 -14.50 16.05 25.51
CA ASN A 132 -15.53 17.09 25.47
C ASN A 132 -15.59 17.80 26.83
N ALA A 133 -14.90 18.94 26.95
CA ALA A 133 -15.12 19.88 28.03
C ALA A 133 -16.52 20.46 27.88
N THR A 134 -17.43 20.02 28.75
CA THR A 134 -18.74 20.61 28.98
C THR A 134 -18.57 22.09 29.33
N ILE A 135 -19.07 22.98 28.48
CA ILE A 135 -19.22 24.39 28.79
C ILE A 135 -20.42 24.50 29.73
N GLU A 136 -20.17 24.66 31.03
CA GLU A 136 -21.14 25.20 31.97
C GLU A 136 -21.41 26.66 31.60
N THR A 137 -22.65 26.98 31.22
CA THR A 137 -23.12 28.38 31.21
C THR A 137 -24.10 28.56 32.35
N ALA A 138 -23.63 29.28 33.37
CA ALA A 138 -24.48 29.91 34.38
C ALA A 138 -24.09 31.39 34.40
N ASP A 139 -24.95 32.25 33.85
CA ASP A 139 -25.36 33.46 34.57
C ASP A 139 -26.66 34.05 33.99
N GLU A 140 -27.54 34.43 34.90
CA GLU A 140 -28.85 35.03 34.66
C GLU A 140 -28.71 36.52 34.34
N THR A 141 -29.59 37.07 33.51
CA THR A 141 -30.49 38.21 33.85
C THR A 141 -31.23 38.68 32.61
N GLY A 142 -32.56 38.76 32.73
CA GLY A 142 -33.48 38.89 31.61
C GLY A 142 -33.68 40.30 31.06
N ILE A 143 -34.36 40.33 29.91
CA ILE A 143 -35.43 41.28 29.58
C ILE A 143 -36.46 40.48 28.76
N ALA A 144 -37.73 40.67 29.13
CA ALA A 144 -38.91 40.05 28.55
C ALA A 144 -39.20 40.57 27.13
N GLU A 145 -39.79 39.72 26.30
CA GLU A 145 -41.03 40.07 25.59
C GLU A 145 -41.74 38.80 25.09
N GLN A 146 -43.03 38.71 25.45
CA GLN A 146 -44.02 37.73 25.03
C GLN A 146 -44.19 37.79 23.50
N THR A 147 -44.50 36.74 22.75
CA THR A 147 -45.81 36.06 22.53
C THR A 147 -45.66 35.52 21.08
N THR A 148 -46.10 34.35 20.61
CA THR A 148 -47.39 33.66 20.75
C THR A 148 -47.25 32.19 20.31
N ASN A 149 -47.88 31.31 21.10
CA ASN A 149 -48.62 30.09 20.73
C ASN A 149 -47.99 28.99 19.83
N SER A 150 -47.71 27.87 20.50
CA SER A 150 -47.89 26.44 20.13
C SER A 150 -49.28 26.13 19.49
N PRO A 151 -49.63 24.88 19.09
CA PRO A 151 -48.97 23.58 19.34
C PRO A 151 -49.00 22.51 18.22
N GLU A 152 -48.26 21.43 18.49
CA GLU A 152 -48.50 19.99 18.26
C GLU A 152 -49.68 19.54 17.36
N ASN A 153 -49.41 18.56 16.48
CA ASN A 153 -49.95 17.18 16.56
C ASN A 153 -49.34 16.34 15.40
N THR A 154 -48.55 15.29 15.59
CA THR A 154 -48.85 13.86 15.96
C THR A 154 -49.52 13.04 14.87
N SER A 155 -48.93 11.85 14.61
CA SER A 155 -49.52 10.58 14.11
C SER A 155 -50.10 10.61 12.68
N GLU A 156 -50.15 9.56 11.86
CA GLU A 156 -49.68 8.18 11.74
C GLU A 156 -50.10 7.75 10.31
N GLY A 157 -49.57 6.63 9.81
CA GLY A 157 -50.40 5.70 9.04
C GLY A 157 -50.39 5.80 7.52
N GLU A 158 -49.87 4.72 6.92
CA GLU A 158 -50.30 4.00 5.72
C GLU A 158 -51.21 4.71 4.69
N GLU A 159 -50.85 4.62 3.40
CA GLU A 159 -51.56 3.73 2.46
C GLU A 159 -50.83 3.65 1.12
N THR A 160 -51.09 2.54 0.46
CA THR A 160 -50.48 1.91 -0.71
C THR A 160 -50.65 2.60 -2.07
N ALA A 161 -49.90 2.03 -3.04
CA ALA A 161 -50.27 1.75 -4.43
C ALA A 161 -49.78 2.69 -5.56
N PRO A 162 -49.65 2.15 -6.79
CA PRO A 162 -48.54 2.43 -7.71
C PRO A 162 -48.95 3.27 -8.92
N LEU A 163 -48.01 3.59 -9.82
CA LEU A 163 -48.10 3.57 -11.30
C LEU A 163 -47.02 4.46 -11.93
N ALA A 164 -46.17 3.86 -12.78
CA ALA A 164 -45.93 4.27 -14.17
C ALA A 164 -45.01 3.25 -14.85
#